data_AF-A0A376TGX6-F1
#
_entry.id   AF-A0A376TGX6-F1
#
_cell.length_a   1.000
_cell.length_b   1.000
_cell.length_c   1.000
_cell.angle_alpha   90.00
_cell.angle_beta   90.00
_cell.angle_gamma   90.00
#
_symmetry.space_group_name_H-M   'P 1'
#
loop_
_entity.id
_entity.type
_entity.pdbx_description
1 polymer ?
#
loop_
_entity_poly.entity_id
_entity_poly.type
_entity_poly.pdbx_seq_one_letter_code
_entity_poly.pdbx_strand_id
1 'polypeptide(L)' 'MTAAVYEIMVTTKAMQEYELQVVAAQDRIAKPEHYFSATKL' A
#
# COMPACT_ATOMS: atom_id res chain seq x y z
N MET A 1 -10.57 0.20 0.69
CA MET A 1 -9.55 -0.36 1.60
C MET A 1 -8.37 -1.03 0.88
N THR A 2 -8.48 -1.44 -0.39
CA THR A 2 -7.37 -2.06 -1.15
C THR A 2 -6.18 -1.13 -1.43
N ALA A 3 -6.41 0.18 -1.47
CA ALA A 3 -5.36 1.19 -1.68
C ALA A 3 -4.23 1.12 -0.63
N ALA A 4 -4.57 1.08 0.66
CA ALA A 4 -3.57 1.06 1.73
C ALA A 4 -2.68 -0.19 1.71
N VAL A 5 -3.26 -1.36 1.42
CA VAL A 5 -2.50 -2.63 1.33
C VAL A 5 -1.56 -2.61 0.12
N TYR A 6 -2.00 -2.01 -0.99
CA TYR A 6 -1.16 -1.84 -2.16
C TYR A 6 0.07 -0.98 -1.88
N GLU A 7 -0.09 0.14 -1.17
CA GLU A 7 1.04 1.03 -0.81
C GLU A 7 2.10 0.34 0.06
N ILE A 8 1.67 -0.53 0.98
CA ILE A 8 2.59 -1.34 1.79
C ILE A 8 3.39 -2.30 0.91
N MET A 9 2.73 -2.99 -0.02
CA MET A 9 3.40 -3.93 -0.94
C MET A 9 4.39 -3.22 -1.87
N VAL A 10 4.01 -2.05 -2.41
CA VAL A 10 4.89 -1.22 -3.25
C VAL A 10 6.13 -0.81 -2.47
N THR A 11 5.96 -0.30 -1.25
CA THR A 11 7.07 0.14 -0.39
C THR A 11 7.99 -1.03 -0.03
N THR A 12 7.42 -2.18 0.34
CA THR A 12 8.16 -3.40 0.67
C THR A 12 8.98 -3.89 -0.52
N LYS A 13 8.39 -3.92 -1.72
CA LYS A 13 9.09 -4.32 -2.95
C LYS A 13 10.20 -3.34 -3.32
N ALA A 14 9.98 -2.03 -3.15
CA ALA A 14 10.99 -1.01 -3.45
C ALA A 14 12.22 -1.13 -2.53
N MET A 15 12.01 -1.57 -1.29
CA MET A 15 13.07 -1.80 -0.32
C MET A 15 13.73 -3.20 -0.46
N GLN A 16 13.22 -4.06 -1.35
CA GLN A 16 13.68 -5.43 -1.54
C GLN A 16 13.61 -6.29 -0.27
N GLU A 17 12.63 -5.98 0.59
CA GLU A 17 12.44 -6.65 1.88
C GLU A 17 11.43 -7.79 1.77
N TYR A 18 11.60 -8.81 2.62
CA TYR A 18 10.60 -9.88 2.78
C TYR A 18 9.48 -9.46 3.73
N GLU A 19 9.84 -8.76 4.81
CA GLU A 19 8.89 -8.27 5.81
C GLU A 19 8.19 -6.99 5.35
N LEU A 20 6.91 -6.87 5.68
CA LEU A 20 6.07 -5.75 5.26
C LEU A 20 6.51 -4.43 5.92
N GLN A 21 6.70 -3.42 5.08
CA GLN A 21 7.17 -2.10 5.49
C GLN A 21 6.03 -1.18 5.93
N VAL A 22 5.28 -1.61 6.94
CA VAL A 22 4.08 -0.89 7.42
C VAL A 22 4.38 0.47 8.03
N VAL A 23 5.51 0.61 8.73
CA VAL A 23 5.93 1.89 9.32
C VAL A 23 6.43 2.84 8.24
N ALA A 24 7.23 2.34 7.29
CA ALA A 24 7.72 3.16 6.18
C ALA A 24 6.59 3.61 5.25
N ALA A 25 5.54 2.79 5.10
CA ALA A 25 4.37 3.10 4.29
C ALA A 25 3.28 3.88 5.04
N GLN A 26 3.46 4.24 6.32
CA GLN A 26 2.39 4.78 7.18
C GLN A 26 1.68 6.02 6.59
N ASP A 27 2.44 6.93 5.97
CA ASP A 27 1.89 8.15 5.38
C ASP A 27 0.99 7.82 4.18
N ARG A 28 1.38 6.80 3.41
CA ARG A 28 0.65 6.29 2.24
C ARG A 28 -0.51 5.38 2.63
N ILE A 29 -0.47 4.75 3.79
CA ILE A 29 -1.64 4.07 4.38
C ILE A 29 -2.72 5.10 4.73
N ALA A 30 -2.33 6.20 5.37
CA ALA A 30 -3.25 7.26 5.77
C ALA A 30 -3.79 8.05 4.55
N LYS A 31 -2.94 8.27 3.55
CA LYS A 31 -3.28 8.97 2.30
C LYS A 31 -2.68 8.22 1.10
N PRO A 32 -3.42 7.24 0.54
CA PRO A 32 -2.93 6.45 -0.58
C PRO A 32 -2.74 7.31 -1.83
N GLU A 33 -1.67 7.06 -2.58
CA GLU A 33 -1.47 7.68 -3.89
C GLU A 33 -2.29 6.92 -4.96
N HIS A 34 -2.42 5.60 -4.79
CA HIS A 34 -3.17 4.72 -5.69
C HIS A 34 -4.59 4.47 -5.20
N TYR A 35 -5.57 4.92 -5.98
CA TYR A 35 -6.99 4.69 -5.69
C TYR A 35 -7.57 3.59 -6.59
N PHE A 36 -8.30 2.66 -5.96
CA PHE A 36 -8.99 1.58 -6.66
C PHE A 36 -10.50 1.72 -6.42
N SER A 37 -11.27 1.90 -7.49
CA SER A 37 -12.72 1.94 -7.45
C SER A 37 -13.28 0.52 -7.46
N ALA A 38 -14.12 0.20 -6.48
CA ALA A 38 -14.81 -1.09 -6.45
C ALA A 38 -15.84 -1.14 -7.59
N THR A 39 -15.77 -2.18 -8.42
CA THR A 39 -16.83 -2.50 -9.39
C THR A 39 -17.76 -3.52 -8.76
N LYS A 40 -19.06 -3.21 -8.71
CA LYS A 40 -20.07 -4.16 -8.27
C LYS A 40 -20.37 -5.12 -9.41
N LEU A 41 -20.18 -6.42 -9.15
CA LEU A 41 -20.52 -7.52 -10.08
C LEU A 41 -22.02 -7.84 -10.02
#